data_AF-A0A965PN28-F1
#
_entry.id   AF-A0A965PN28-F1
#
_cell.length_a   1.000
_cell.length_b   1.000
_cell.length_c   1.000
_cell.angle_alpha   90.00
_cell.angle_beta   90.00
_cell.angle_gamma   90.00
#
_symmetry.space_group_name_H-M   'P 1'
#
loop_
_entity.id
_entity.type
_entity.pdbx_description
1 polymer ?
#
loop_
_entity_poly.entity_id
_entity_poly.type
_entity_poly.pdbx_seq_one_letter_code
_entity_poly.pdbx_strand_id
1 'polypeptide(L)'
;MKLYRTEPKEVNGSYFLINSTKQEVVITEFKTSKHHGNIRQALPALLSELIEDWFKENKDGVMFDMSENYMSRVVKKLFTEITGKPMTVTALRHSRITFHHSDTPPPLVNKILARNMGHSVGMQQSYRFVADEKTLSFV
;
A
#
# COMPACT_ATOMS: atom_id res chain seq x y z
N MET A 1 13.51 1.75 -0.81
CA MET A 1 13.21 1.17 0.52
C MET A 1 14.20 0.07 0.82
N LYS A 2 14.55 -0.16 2.10
CA LYS A 2 15.50 -1.19 2.54
C LYS A 2 14.81 -2.27 3.38
N LEU A 3 15.41 -3.45 3.46
CA LEU A 3 14.97 -4.55 4.33
C LEU A 3 15.84 -4.64 5.58
N TYR A 4 15.20 -4.68 6.75
CA TYR A 4 15.86 -4.91 8.03
C TYR A 4 15.32 -6.16 8.73
N ARG A 5 16.19 -6.81 9.51
CA ARG A 5 15.83 -7.96 10.37
C ARG A 5 15.52 -7.54 11.81
N THR A 6 16.08 -6.42 12.24
CA THR A 6 15.88 -5.80 13.55
C THR A 6 15.52 -4.34 13.37
N GLU A 7 14.89 -3.74 14.38
CA GLU A 7 14.55 -2.32 14.33
C GLU A 7 15.82 -1.47 14.17
N PRO A 8 15.95 -0.67 13.09
CA PRO A 8 17.11 0.19 12.89
C PRO A 8 17.15 1.35 13.90
N LYS A 9 18.34 1.70 14.39
CA LYS A 9 18.54 2.86 15.29
C LYS A 9 18.43 4.20 14.56
N GLU A 10 18.89 4.24 13.31
CA GLU A 10 18.81 5.39 12.42
C GLU A 10 18.12 4.97 11.13
N VAL A 11 17.15 5.78 10.69
CA VAL A 11 16.33 5.47 9.53
C VAL A 11 16.31 6.66 8.60
N ASN A 12 16.73 6.42 7.35
CA ASN A 12 16.54 7.36 6.26
C ASN A 12 15.49 6.77 5.30
N GLY A 13 14.26 7.24 5.44
CA GLY A 13 13.11 6.85 4.64
C GLY A 13 12.43 5.53 5.04
N SER A 14 11.40 5.18 4.26
CA SER A 14 10.53 4.03 4.56
C SER A 14 11.26 2.68 4.36
N TYR A 15 10.93 1.68 5.19
CA TYR A 15 11.61 0.39 5.20
C TYR A 15 10.70 -0.81 5.49
N PHE A 16 11.22 -2.00 5.21
CA PHE A 16 10.60 -3.27 5.58
C PHE A 16 11.27 -3.84 6.84
N LEU A 17 10.48 -4.37 7.76
CA LEU A 17 10.94 -5.13 8.93
C LEU A 17 10.35 -6.53 8.86
N ILE A 18 11.18 -7.49 8.45
CA ILE A 18 10.76 -8.90 8.28
C ILE A 18 11.68 -9.78 9.12
N ASN A 19 11.11 -10.49 10.09
CA ASN A 19 11.75 -11.50 10.91
C ASN A 19 10.70 -12.53 11.39
N SER A 20 11.09 -13.43 12.30
CA SER A 20 10.21 -14.49 12.81
C SER A 20 8.97 -13.99 13.55
N THR A 21 8.95 -12.74 13.99
CA THR A 21 7.88 -12.15 14.81
C THR A 21 7.16 -10.98 14.15
N LYS A 22 7.80 -10.32 13.19
CA LYS A 22 7.29 -9.11 12.53
C LYS A 22 7.40 -9.25 11.03
N GLN A 23 6.33 -8.88 10.35
CA GLN A 23 6.27 -8.78 8.89
C GLN A 23 5.53 -7.49 8.56
N GLU A 24 6.25 -6.38 8.55
CA GLU A 24 5.63 -5.07 8.40
C GLU A 24 6.43 -4.15 7.47
N VAL A 25 5.71 -3.23 6.84
CA VAL A 25 6.27 -2.05 6.21
C VAL A 25 6.10 -0.86 7.15
N VAL A 26 7.18 -0.10 7.31
CA VAL A 26 7.21 1.11 8.13
C VAL A 26 7.41 2.30 7.21
N ILE A 27 6.38 3.14 7.13
CA ILE A 27 6.34 4.35 6.32
C ILE A 27 6.61 5.54 7.24
N THR A 28 7.71 6.24 6.97
CA THR A 28 8.20 7.38 7.78
C THR A 28 8.09 8.72 7.04
N GLU A 29 7.93 8.69 5.72
CA GLU A 29 7.86 9.87 4.86
C GLU A 29 6.41 10.15 4.46
N PHE A 30 5.96 11.40 4.68
CA PHE A 30 4.60 11.82 4.36
C PHE A 30 4.61 13.05 3.47
N LYS A 31 3.65 13.12 2.56
CA LYS A 31 3.42 14.29 1.69
C LYS A 31 3.00 15.54 2.49
N THR A 32 2.43 15.35 3.69
CA THR A 32 1.91 16.42 4.53
C THR A 32 2.88 16.79 5.65
N SER A 33 3.05 18.08 5.92
CA SER A 33 3.85 18.62 7.03
C SER A 33 3.39 18.18 8.42
N LYS A 34 2.15 17.70 8.56
CA LYS A 34 1.65 17.10 9.80
C LYS A 34 2.14 15.66 9.92
N HIS A 35 3.16 15.46 10.75
CA HIS A 35 3.67 14.14 11.09
C HIS A 35 2.67 13.41 11.98
N HIS A 36 2.01 12.38 11.46
CA HIS A 36 1.13 11.50 12.24
C HIS A 36 1.87 10.31 12.88
N GLY A 37 3.17 10.47 13.15
CA GLY A 37 4.06 9.36 13.51
C GLY A 37 4.33 8.41 12.33
N ASN A 38 5.02 7.30 12.59
CA ASN A 38 5.28 6.28 11.56
C ASN A 38 4.01 5.45 11.31
N ILE A 39 3.65 5.24 10.06
CA ILE A 39 2.62 4.26 9.70
C ILE A 39 3.29 2.89 9.66
N ARG A 40 2.78 1.94 10.44
CA ARG A 40 3.17 0.54 10.37
C ARG A 40 2.03 -0.26 9.78
N GLN A 41 2.33 -1.06 8.75
CA GLN A 41 1.34 -1.89 8.10
C GLN A 41 1.86 -3.33 8.00
N ALA A 42 1.06 -4.28 8.49
CA ALA A 42 1.36 -5.70 8.35
C ALA A 42 1.35 -6.10 6.86
N LEU A 43 2.35 -6.89 6.47
CA LEU A 43 2.48 -7.48 5.16
C LEU A 43 1.84 -8.88 5.17
N PRO A 44 1.03 -9.24 4.15
CA PRO A 44 0.62 -10.63 3.95
C PRO A 44 1.85 -11.54 3.79
N ALA A 45 1.79 -12.77 4.32
CA ALA A 45 2.92 -13.70 4.31
C ALA A 45 3.54 -13.89 2.92
N LEU A 46 2.72 -14.12 1.90
CA LEU A 46 3.17 -14.25 0.51
C LEU A 46 3.93 -13.00 0.01
N LEU A 47 3.47 -11.81 0.39
CA LEU A 47 4.16 -10.57 0.00
C LEU A 47 5.50 -10.43 0.72
N SER A 48 5.56 -10.82 1.99
CA SER A 48 6.80 -10.83 2.76
C SER A 48 7.85 -11.75 2.12
N GLU A 49 7.45 -12.97 1.75
CA GLU A 49 8.33 -13.94 1.07
C GLU A 49 8.89 -13.39 -0.24
N LEU A 50 8.02 -12.82 -1.09
CA LEU A 50 8.45 -12.19 -2.35
C LEU A 50 9.44 -11.04 -2.14
N ILE A 51 9.24 -10.24 -1.08
CA ILE A 51 10.17 -9.15 -0.73
C ILE A 51 11.52 -9.72 -0.30
N GLU A 52 11.53 -10.75 0.54
CA GLU A 52 12.76 -11.38 1.00
C GLU A 52 13.54 -11.99 -0.15
N ASP A 53 12.87 -12.70 -1.06
CA ASP A 53 13.50 -13.33 -2.23
C ASP A 53 14.13 -12.27 -3.14
N TRP A 54 13.42 -11.16 -3.39
CA TRP A 54 13.99 -10.05 -4.14
C TRP A 54 15.30 -9.52 -3.52
N PHE A 55 15.35 -9.34 -2.20
CA PHE A 55 16.56 -8.86 -1.51
C PHE A 55 17.67 -9.91 -1.39
N LYS A 56 17.37 -11.22 -1.49
CA LYS A 56 18.39 -12.27 -1.60
C LYS A 56 19.16 -12.13 -2.93
N GLU A 57 18.43 -11.83 -3.99
CA GLU A 57 18.98 -11.66 -5.35
C GLU A 57 19.59 -10.26 -5.57
N ASN A 58 19.08 -9.24 -4.86
CA ASN A 58 19.44 -7.83 -5.05
C ASN A 58 19.93 -7.19 -3.74
N LYS A 59 21.04 -7.70 -3.19
CA LYS A 59 21.54 -7.35 -1.83
C LYS A 59 21.73 -5.86 -1.58
N ASP A 60 22.18 -5.10 -2.58
CA ASP A 60 22.43 -3.66 -2.50
C ASP A 60 21.41 -2.83 -3.31
N GLY A 61 20.38 -3.49 -3.83
CA GLY A 61 19.40 -2.88 -4.71
C GLY A 61 18.39 -2.00 -3.97
N VAL A 62 17.96 -0.92 -4.62
CA VAL A 62 16.76 -0.20 -4.21
C VAL A 62 15.56 -0.84 -4.90
N MET A 63 14.67 -1.48 -4.13
CA MET A 63 13.51 -2.21 -4.67
C MET A 63 12.59 -1.37 -5.56
N PHE A 64 12.46 -0.08 -5.24
CA PHE A 64 11.61 0.84 -6.01
C PHE A 64 12.45 2.03 -6.48
N ASP A 65 12.43 2.28 -7.78
CA ASP A 65 12.87 3.56 -8.31
C ASP A 65 11.85 4.64 -7.86
N MET A 66 12.37 5.62 -7.13
CA MET A 66 11.60 6.73 -6.56
C MET A 66 11.47 7.89 -7.55
N SER A 67 11.96 7.74 -8.79
CA SER A 67 11.77 8.72 -9.85
C SER A 67 10.29 9.00 -10.10
N GLU A 68 9.99 10.25 -10.42
CA GLU A 68 8.62 10.70 -10.58
C GLU A 68 7.89 9.84 -11.62
N ASN A 69 6.67 9.39 -11.28
CA ASN A 69 5.82 8.57 -12.14
C ASN A 69 6.36 7.17 -12.50
N TYR A 70 7.49 6.70 -11.96
CA TYR A 70 8.01 5.36 -12.24
C TYR A 70 6.99 4.27 -11.95
N MET A 71 6.49 4.21 -10.70
CA MET A 71 5.52 3.20 -10.28
C MET A 71 4.21 3.26 -11.07
N SER A 72 3.76 4.47 -11.42
CA SER A 72 2.57 4.65 -12.26
C SER A 72 2.76 4.03 -13.65
N ARG A 73 3.94 4.19 -14.26
CA ARG A 73 4.25 3.58 -15.56
C ARG A 73 4.35 2.06 -15.47
N VAL A 74 5.04 1.54 -14.45
CA VAL A 74 5.22 0.09 -14.24
C VAL A 74 3.86 -0.59 -14.04
N VAL A 75 3.02 -0.06 -13.13
CA VAL A 75 1.69 -0.62 -12.87
C VAL A 75 0.82 -0.58 -14.12
N LYS A 76 0.81 0.55 -14.84
CA LYS A 76 0.02 0.68 -16.06
C LYS A 76 0.44 -0.35 -17.11
N LYS A 77 1.75 -0.47 -17.36
CA LYS A 77 2.31 -1.41 -18.32
C LYS A 77 1.96 -2.86 -17.96
N LEU A 78 2.24 -3.26 -16.73
CA LEU A 78 2.00 -4.63 -16.24
C LEU A 78 0.54 -5.04 -16.38
N PHE A 79 -0.41 -4.18 -15.96
CA PHE A 79 -1.83 -4.50 -16.06
C PHE A 79 -2.32 -4.52 -17.52
N THR A 80 -1.79 -3.65 -18.38
CA THR A 80 -2.10 -3.71 -19.81
C THR A 80 -1.61 -5.01 -20.44
N GLU A 81 -0.42 -5.49 -20.09
CA GLU A 81 0.13 -6.75 -20.60
C GLU A 81 -0.68 -7.98 -20.14
N ILE A 82 -1.09 -8.01 -18.88
CA ILE A 82 -1.79 -9.17 -18.30
C ILE A 82 -3.29 -9.17 -18.66
N THR A 83 -3.94 -8.01 -18.64
CA THR A 83 -5.42 -7.92 -18.70
C THR A 83 -5.95 -7.21 -19.95
N GLY A 84 -5.06 -6.64 -20.78
CA GLY A 84 -5.44 -5.78 -21.90
C GLY A 84 -5.98 -4.40 -21.50
N LYS A 85 -6.06 -4.09 -20.20
CA LYS A 85 -6.60 -2.82 -19.69
C LYS A 85 -5.59 -2.12 -18.77
N PRO A 86 -5.38 -0.81 -18.91
CA PRO A 86 -4.49 -0.07 -18.01
C PRO A 86 -5.11 0.06 -16.61
N MET A 87 -4.28 -0.12 -15.58
CA MET A 87 -4.64 0.13 -14.19
C MET A 87 -3.82 1.29 -13.62
N THR A 88 -4.39 2.08 -12.72
CA THR A 88 -3.67 3.16 -12.02
C THR A 88 -3.39 2.78 -10.57
N VAL A 89 -2.32 3.33 -9.98
CA VAL A 89 -2.01 3.16 -8.55
C VAL A 89 -3.17 3.63 -7.68
N THR A 90 -3.83 4.71 -8.07
CA THR A 90 -5.03 5.22 -7.40
C THR A 90 -6.15 4.19 -7.43
N ALA A 91 -6.46 3.60 -8.59
CA ALA A 91 -7.50 2.57 -8.70
C ALA A 91 -7.19 1.33 -7.84
N LEU A 92 -5.92 0.90 -7.77
CA LEU A 92 -5.50 -0.17 -6.85
C LEU A 92 -5.75 0.21 -5.38
N ARG A 93 -5.45 1.46 -5.00
CA ARG A 93 -5.76 1.97 -3.65
C ARG A 93 -7.25 1.95 -3.37
N HIS A 94 -8.08 2.41 -4.31
CA HIS A 94 -9.54 2.35 -4.16
C HIS A 94 -10.03 0.91 -4.03
N SER A 95 -9.55 -0.01 -4.86
CA SER A 95 -9.91 -1.44 -4.77
C SER A 95 -9.60 -2.01 -3.40
N ARG A 96 -8.42 -1.72 -2.83
CA ARG A 96 -8.05 -2.15 -1.48
C ARG A 96 -8.96 -1.57 -0.41
N ILE A 97 -9.29 -0.28 -0.53
CA ILE A 97 -10.19 0.40 0.40
C ILE A 97 -11.59 -0.21 0.31
N THR A 98 -12.15 -0.38 -0.88
CA THR A 98 -13.47 -0.98 -1.11
C THR A 98 -13.56 -2.41 -0.60
N PHE A 99 -12.54 -3.24 -0.85
CA PHE A 99 -12.48 -4.61 -0.31
C PHE A 99 -12.62 -4.65 1.22
N HIS A 100 -12.06 -3.66 1.92
CA HIS A 100 -12.18 -3.56 3.38
C HIS A 100 -13.46 -2.87 3.87
N HIS A 101 -14.28 -2.34 2.96
CA HIS A 101 -15.54 -1.65 3.26
C HIS A 101 -16.78 -2.41 2.78
N SER A 102 -16.63 -3.64 2.26
CA SER A 102 -17.75 -4.48 1.81
C SER A 102 -18.79 -4.70 2.92
N ASP A 103 -18.35 -4.71 4.18
CA ASP A 103 -19.18 -4.55 5.37
C ASP A 103 -18.86 -3.20 5.98
N THR A 104 -19.84 -2.30 6.11
CA THR A 104 -19.59 -0.94 6.64
C THR A 104 -18.93 -1.04 8.01
N PRO A 105 -17.63 -0.75 8.15
CA PRO A 105 -16.93 -1.13 9.35
C PRO A 105 -17.17 -0.07 10.43
N PRO A 106 -17.14 -0.43 11.73
CA PRO A 106 -17.35 0.51 12.82
C PRO A 106 -16.44 1.75 12.71
N PRO A 107 -16.84 2.93 13.22
CA PRO A 107 -16.07 4.18 13.08
C PRO A 107 -14.58 4.07 13.49
N LEU A 108 -14.27 3.21 14.46
CA LEU A 108 -12.90 2.92 14.90
C LEU A 108 -12.07 2.25 13.79
N VAL A 109 -12.65 1.28 13.08
CA VAL A 109 -12.00 0.56 11.97
C VAL A 109 -11.77 1.49 10.78
N ASN A 110 -12.73 2.36 10.48
CA ASN A 110 -12.57 3.42 9.48
C ASN A 110 -11.41 4.37 9.81
N LYS A 111 -11.26 4.75 11.10
CA LYS A 111 -10.16 5.59 11.56
C LYS A 111 -8.80 4.88 11.45
N ILE A 112 -8.74 3.58 11.72
CA ILE A 112 -7.53 2.77 11.56
C ILE A 112 -7.16 2.65 10.08
N LEU A 113 -8.12 2.35 9.20
CA LEU A 113 -7.86 2.25 7.76
C LEU A 113 -7.41 3.61 7.19
N ALA A 114 -8.04 4.71 7.63
CA ALA A 114 -7.66 6.07 7.21
C ALA A 114 -6.22 6.39 7.64
N ARG A 115 -5.88 6.06 8.89
CA ARG A 115 -4.51 6.20 9.38
C ARG A 115 -3.54 5.36 8.55
N ASN A 116 -3.84 4.10 8.25
CA ASN A 116 -2.97 3.21 7.49
C ASN A 116 -2.73 3.69 6.05
N MET A 117 -3.70 4.42 5.49
CA MET A 117 -3.60 5.01 4.15
C MET A 117 -2.99 6.42 4.16
N GLY A 118 -2.65 6.97 5.32
CA GLY A 118 -2.17 8.35 5.46
C GLY A 118 -3.22 9.40 5.11
N HIS A 119 -4.51 9.05 5.26
CA HIS A 119 -5.65 9.91 4.96
C HIS A 119 -6.34 10.41 6.23
N SER A 120 -7.03 11.55 6.13
CA SER A 120 -8.08 11.90 7.09
C SER A 120 -9.31 10.99 6.86
N VAL A 121 -10.17 10.85 7.88
CA VAL A 121 -11.41 10.04 7.75
C VAL A 121 -12.30 10.56 6.61
N GLY A 122 -12.43 11.88 6.47
CA GLY A 122 -13.18 12.49 5.36
C GLY A 122 -12.54 12.23 3.99
N MET A 123 -11.21 12.30 3.89
CA MET A 123 -10.51 11.98 2.64
C MET A 123 -10.64 10.50 2.29
N GLN A 124 -10.72 9.59 3.25
CA GLN A 124 -10.96 8.17 2.96
C GLN A 124 -12.35 7.92 2.34
N GLN A 125 -13.36 8.71 2.68
CA GLN A 125 -14.71 8.53 2.13
C GLN A 125 -14.76 8.79 0.61
N SER A 126 -13.95 9.70 0.07
CA SER A 126 -13.87 9.91 -1.38
C SER A 126 -13.24 8.72 -2.13
N TYR A 127 -12.64 7.76 -1.41
CA TYR A 127 -12.06 6.57 -2.01
C TYR A 127 -13.01 5.36 -2.08
N ARG A 128 -14.23 5.45 -1.53
CA ARG A 128 -15.19 4.34 -1.62
C ARG A 128 -15.75 4.25 -3.04
N PHE A 129 -15.64 3.08 -3.68
CA PHE A 129 -16.48 2.78 -4.84
C PHE A 129 -17.90 2.52 -4.33
N VAL A 130 -18.83 3.41 -4.65
CA VAL A 130 -20.25 3.13 -4.51
C VAL A 130 -20.68 2.51 -5.84
N ALA A 131 -20.97 1.20 -5.84
CA ALA A 131 -21.66 0.61 -6.98
C ALA A 131 -23.06 1.22 -7.00
N ASP A 132 -23.39 1.96 -8.04
CA ASP A 132 -24.76 2.42 -8.26
C ASP A 132 -25.61 1.18 -8.59
N GLU A 133 -26.73 0.97 -7.90
CA GLU A 133 -27.59 -0.22 -8.06
C GLU A 133 -28.07 -0.42 -9.51
N LYS A 134 -28.02 0.63 -10.33
CA LYS A 134 -28.31 0.58 -11.77
C LYS A 134 -27.30 -0.20 -12.63
N THR A 135 -26.14 -0.57 -12.08
CA THR A 135 -25.08 -1.28 -12.84
C THR A 135 -25.16 -2.81 -12.71
N LEU A 136 -26.06 -3.34 -11.87
CA LEU A 136 -26.23 -4.78 -11.62
C LEU A 136 -27.36 -5.43 -12.44
N SER A 137 -28.04 -4.69 -13.34
CA SER A 137 -29.14 -5.21 -14.15
C SER A 137 -28.74 -5.76 -15.53
N PHE A 138 -27.45 -6.08 -15.76
CA PHE A 138 -27.00 -6.75 -16.98
C PHE A 138 -26.01 -7.88 -16.64
N VAL A 139 -26.53 -8.96 -16.06
CA VAL A 139 -26.02 -10.33 -16.24
C VAL A 139 -27.22 -11.25 -16.38
#